data_AF-A0A954FUT5-F1
#
_entry.id   AF-A0A954FUT5-F1
#
_cell.length_a   1.000
_cell.length_b   1.000
_cell.length_c   1.000
_cell.angle_alpha   90.00
_cell.angle_beta   90.00
_cell.angle_gamma   90.00
#
_symmetry.space_group_name_H-M   'P 1'
#
loop_
_entity.id
_entity.type
_entity.pdbx_description
1 polymer ?
#
loop_
_entity_poly.entity_id
_entity_poly.type
_entity_poly.pdbx_seq_one_letter_code
_entity_poly.pdbx_strand_id
1 'polypeptide(L)'
;MCTGITLAWREIPTRLIQKYQLEERIIQRCETAEKEILFLQRHRRPLLPVFYQGELQILPWGNRQRNCNAPLAWWCEVSTLQSGAWSMYSPEPVEILANFGLERGVWFQIKEG
;
A
#
# COMPACT_ATOMS: atom_id res chain seq x y z
N MET A 1 -11.93 -0.26 -7.05
CA MET A 1 -10.55 -0.74 -6.92
C MET A 1 -9.60 0.41 -6.62
N CYS A 2 -9.00 0.38 -5.44
CA CYS A 2 -8.05 1.39 -4.96
C CYS A 2 -6.73 1.33 -5.74
N THR A 3 -6.29 2.44 -6.34
CA THR A 3 -5.07 2.57 -7.16
C THR A 3 -3.98 3.40 -6.50
N GLY A 4 -4.29 4.02 -5.36
CA GLY A 4 -3.34 4.78 -4.58
C GLY A 4 -3.83 4.97 -3.16
N ILE A 5 -2.90 5.20 -2.23
CA ILE A 5 -3.20 5.57 -0.86
C ILE A 5 -2.23 6.65 -0.39
N THR A 6 -2.60 7.34 0.68
CA THR A 6 -1.69 8.21 1.41
C THR A 6 -1.69 7.85 2.88
N LEU A 7 -0.52 7.95 3.51
CA LEU A 7 -0.34 7.78 4.94
C LEU A 7 0.37 9.02 5.50
N ALA A 8 -0.01 9.47 6.68
CA ALA A 8 0.60 10.62 7.33
C ALA A 8 2.10 10.38 7.49
N TRP A 9 2.92 11.37 7.11
CA TRP A 9 4.37 11.25 7.09
C TRP A 9 4.94 10.81 8.45
N ARG A 10 4.35 11.31 9.54
CA ARG A 10 4.73 10.99 10.92
C ARG A 10 4.46 9.55 11.34
N GLU A 11 3.57 8.84 10.65
CA GLU A 11 3.23 7.45 10.97
C GLU A 11 4.26 6.47 10.40
N ILE A 12 5.18 6.94 9.56
CA ILE A 12 6.26 6.12 8.98
C ILE A 12 7.58 6.45 9.68
N PRO A 13 8.23 5.47 10.35
CA PRO A 13 9.56 5.65 10.93
C PRO A 13 10.57 6.17 9.91
N THR A 14 11.38 7.15 10.30
CA THR A 14 12.40 7.78 9.44
C THR A 14 13.33 6.77 8.76
N ARG A 15 13.68 5.68 9.46
CA ARG A 15 14.50 4.57 8.91
C ARG A 15 13.89 3.95 7.65
N LEU A 16 12.56 3.82 7.60
CA LEU A 16 11.84 3.26 6.44
C LEU A 16 11.74 4.27 5.32
N ILE A 17 11.52 5.55 5.66
CA ILE A 17 11.50 6.64 4.68
C ILE A 17 12.82 6.65 3.90
N GLN A 18 13.95 6.68 4.61
CA GLN A 18 15.29 6.69 4.02
C GLN A 18 15.59 5.41 3.24
N LYS A 19 15.32 4.24 3.83
CA LYS A 19 15.59 2.93 3.19
C LYS A 19 14.86 2.78 1.84
N TYR A 20 13.63 3.28 1.75
CA TYR A 20 12.78 3.13 0.57
C TYR A 20 12.69 4.40 -0.29
N GLN A 21 13.48 5.43 0.03
CA GLN A 21 13.53 6.71 -0.69
C GLN A 21 12.14 7.34 -0.83
N LEU A 22 11.39 7.41 0.27
CA LEU A 22 10.00 7.88 0.28
C LEU A 22 9.90 9.41 0.32
N GLU A 23 11.02 10.13 0.49
CA GLU A 23 11.08 11.58 0.54
C GLU A 23 10.50 12.24 -0.73
N GLU A 24 10.79 11.66 -1.90
CA GLU A 24 10.27 12.12 -3.20
C GLU A 24 8.76 11.93 -3.36
N ARG A 25 8.13 11.18 -2.45
CA ARG A 25 6.70 10.88 -2.45
C ARG A 25 5.94 11.70 -1.42
N ILE A 26 6.61 12.61 -0.70
CA ILE A 26 5.96 13.47 0.27
C ILE A 26 5.11 14.50 -0.48
N ILE A 27 3.84 14.58 -0.11
CA ILE A 27 2.89 15.56 -0.61
C ILE A 27 2.30 16.34 0.57
N GLN A 28 1.70 17.48 0.25
CA GLN A 28 0.94 18.29 1.18
C GLN A 28 -0.28 18.84 0.43
N ARG A 29 -1.49 18.61 0.95
CA ARG A 29 -2.73 18.94 0.23
C ARG A 29 -2.99 20.45 0.15
N CYS A 30 -2.61 21.18 1.20
CA CYS A 30 -2.59 22.63 1.29
C CYS A 30 -1.49 23.06 2.28
N GLU A 31 -1.17 24.35 2.35
CA GLU A 31 -0.07 24.88 3.16
C GLU A 31 -0.14 24.52 4.66
N THR A 32 -1.36 24.39 5.20
CA THR A 32 -1.61 24.07 6.62
C THR A 32 -1.87 22.60 6.88
N ALA A 33 -2.06 21.78 5.84
CA ALA A 33 -2.31 20.35 6.00
C ALA A 33 -1.04 19.63 6.47
N GLU A 34 -1.22 18.52 7.16
CA GLU A 34 -0.10 17.64 7.48
C GLU A 34 0.52 17.05 6.20
N LYS A 35 1.82 16.77 6.28
CA LYS A 35 2.53 16.07 5.19
C LYS A 35 2.10 14.61 5.16
N GLU A 36 1.92 14.10 3.96
CA GLU A 36 1.53 12.71 3.67
C GLU A 36 2.57 12.08 2.75
N ILE A 37 2.76 10.76 2.83
CA ILE A 37 3.51 10.00 1.83
C ILE A 37 2.53 9.35 0.87
N LEU A 38 2.74 9.60 -0.43
CA LEU A 38 1.92 9.10 -1.52
C LEU A 38 2.40 7.73 -2.03
N PHE A 39 1.52 6.74 -2.05
CA PHE A 39 1.77 5.42 -2.61
C PHE A 39 0.82 5.17 -3.77
N LEU A 40 1.34 5.07 -5.00
CA LEU A 40 0.55 4.78 -6.19
C LEU A 40 0.96 3.46 -6.83
N GLN A 41 -0.02 2.71 -7.32
CA GLN A 41 0.22 1.50 -8.09
C GLN A 41 1.05 1.76 -9.37
N ARG A 42 0.89 2.95 -9.96
CA ARG A 42 1.60 3.37 -11.18
C ARG A 42 3.05 3.81 -10.96
N HIS A 43 3.52 3.92 -9.71
CA HIS A 43 4.92 4.26 -9.47
C HIS A 43 5.86 3.24 -10.13
N ARG A 44 7.07 3.65 -10.49
CA ARG A 44 8.07 2.71 -11.03
C ARG A 44 8.36 1.55 -10.05
N ARG A 45 8.34 1.86 -8.76
CA ARG A 45 8.40 0.89 -7.65
C ARG A 45 7.17 1.09 -6.76
N PRO A 46 6.07 0.37 -7.02
CA PRO A 46 4.87 0.45 -6.19
C PRO A 46 5.13 -0.21 -4.86
N LEU A 47 4.77 0.49 -3.80
CA LEU A 47 5.02 0.09 -2.43
C LEU A 47 3.74 0.32 -1.62
N LEU A 48 3.60 -0.39 -0.52
CA LEU A 48 2.57 -0.20 0.50
C LEU A 48 3.21 -0.15 1.89
N PRO A 49 2.73 0.73 2.78
CA PRO A 49 2.97 0.63 4.21
C PRO A 49 2.06 -0.47 4.80
N VAL A 50 2.68 -1.54 5.28
CA VAL A 50 2.00 -2.74 5.76
C VAL A 50 2.35 -2.96 7.22
N PHE A 51 1.35 -3.06 8.08
CA PHE A 51 1.53 -3.54 9.44
C PHE A 51 1.36 -5.06 9.44
N TYR A 52 2.44 -5.76 9.82
CA TYR A 52 2.49 -7.21 9.80
C TYR A 52 3.48 -7.71 10.86
N GLN A 53 3.08 -8.75 11.60
CA GLN A 53 3.87 -9.31 12.71
C GLN A 53 4.30 -8.27 13.77
N GLY A 54 3.45 -7.29 14.05
CA GLY A 54 3.69 -6.29 15.10
C GLY A 54 4.60 -5.14 14.69
N GLU A 55 5.01 -5.05 13.42
CA GLU A 55 5.82 -3.95 12.93
C GLU A 55 5.31 -3.37 11.61
N LEU A 56 5.59 -2.07 11.42
CA LEU A 56 5.39 -1.41 10.14
C LEU A 56 6.53 -1.77 9.18
N GLN A 57 6.16 -2.28 8.01
CA GLN A 57 7.03 -2.66 6.91
C GLN A 57 6.63 -1.91 5.64
N ILE A 58 7.55 -1.76 4.70
CA ILE A 58 7.26 -1.27 3.36
C ILE A 58 7.44 -2.42 2.38
N LEU A 59 6.34 -2.87 1.77
CA LEU A 59 6.30 -4.03 0.89
C LEU A 59 5.94 -3.65 -0.55
N PRO A 60 6.37 -4.41 -1.57
CA PRO A 60 5.94 -4.19 -2.94
C PRO A 60 4.42 -4.28 -3.11
N TRP A 61 3.83 -3.33 -3.84
CA TRP A 61 2.41 -3.40 -4.18
C TRP A 61 2.19 -4.26 -5.42
N GLY A 62 1.78 -5.50 -5.15
CA GLY A 62 1.54 -6.51 -6.17
C GLY A 62 2.82 -7.07 -6.75
N ASN A 63 2.65 -8.04 -7.63
CA ASN A 63 3.76 -8.74 -8.25
C ASN A 63 3.76 -8.54 -9.78
N ARG A 64 4.95 -8.24 -10.33
CA ARG A 64 5.21 -8.11 -11.76
C ARG A 64 6.21 -9.13 -12.29
N GLN A 65 6.73 -10.01 -11.42
CA GLN A 65 7.76 -10.99 -11.75
C GLN A 65 7.12 -12.37 -11.91
N ARG A 66 7.47 -13.07 -13.00
CA ARG A 66 6.95 -14.42 -13.27
C ARG A 66 7.64 -15.53 -12.48
N ASN A 67 8.81 -15.23 -11.90
CA ASN A 67 9.70 -16.22 -11.30
C ASN A 67 9.65 -16.21 -9.76
N CYS A 68 8.53 -15.81 -9.18
CA CYS A 68 8.32 -15.86 -7.73
C CYS A 68 7.03 -16.62 -7.42
N ASN A 69 6.95 -17.19 -6.22
CA ASN A 69 5.76 -17.89 -5.74
C ASN A 69 4.68 -16.90 -5.29
N ALA A 70 4.27 -16.00 -6.18
CA ALA A 70 3.24 -15.01 -5.97
C ALA A 70 2.46 -14.76 -7.27
N PRO A 71 1.14 -14.54 -7.18
CA PRO A 71 0.29 -14.31 -8.35
C PRO A 71 0.70 -13.01 -9.06
N LEU A 72 0.64 -12.97 -10.40
CA LEU A 72 0.86 -11.75 -11.20
C LEU A 72 -0.32 -10.77 -11.06
N ALA A 73 -0.56 -10.32 -9.84
CA ALA A 73 -1.69 -9.50 -9.45
C ALA A 73 -1.26 -8.47 -8.41
N TRP A 74 -2.09 -7.46 -8.22
CA TRP A 74 -1.91 -6.40 -7.23
C TRP A 74 -3.15 -6.20 -6.34
N TRP A 75 -4.14 -7.06 -6.56
CA TRP A 75 -5.39 -7.17 -5.84
C TRP A 75 -6.05 -8.50 -6.18
N CYS A 76 -7.05 -8.87 -5.40
CA CYS A 76 -7.97 -9.95 -5.70
C CYS A 76 -9.38 -9.54 -5.26
N GLU A 77 -10.39 -10.19 -5.84
CA GLU A 77 -11.75 -10.12 -5.30
C GLU A 77 -11.82 -11.00 -4.05
N VAL A 78 -12.49 -10.51 -3.01
CA VAL A 78 -12.69 -11.24 -1.76
C VAL A 78 -13.36 -12.60 -1.99
N SER A 79 -14.32 -12.66 -2.90
CA SER A 79 -14.99 -13.91 -3.32
C SER A 79 -14.02 -14.96 -3.87
N THR A 80 -13.02 -14.53 -4.66
CA THR A 80 -12.00 -15.43 -5.22
C THR A 80 -11.00 -15.90 -4.18
N LEU A 81 -10.67 -15.05 -3.20
CA LEU A 81 -9.85 -15.44 -2.05
C LEU A 81 -10.59 -16.51 -1.22
N GLN A 82 -11.86 -16.25 -0.91
CA GLN A 82 -12.72 -17.14 -0.12
C GLN A 82 -13.02 -18.48 -0.82
N SER A 83 -13.07 -18.50 -2.15
CA SER A 83 -13.26 -19.75 -2.90
C SER A 83 -12.02 -20.66 -2.92
N GLY A 84 -10.90 -20.20 -2.37
CA GLY A 84 -9.65 -20.97 -2.31
C GLY A 84 -8.79 -20.90 -3.58
N ALA A 85 -9.15 -20.06 -4.57
CA ALA A 85 -8.38 -19.92 -5.81
C ALA A 85 -6.92 -19.44 -5.59
N TRP A 86 -6.63 -18.86 -4.42
CA TRP A 86 -5.32 -18.34 -4.04
C TRP A 86 -4.55 -19.25 -3.07
N SER A 87 -5.12 -20.40 -2.68
CA SER A 87 -4.56 -21.26 -1.62
C SER A 87 -3.14 -21.75 -1.93
N MET A 88 -2.81 -21.95 -3.21
CA MET A 88 -1.46 -22.35 -3.64
C MET A 88 -0.37 -21.35 -3.25
N TYR A 89 -0.73 -20.07 -3.03
CA TYR A 89 0.20 -19.02 -2.62
C TYR A 89 0.28 -18.86 -1.10
N SER A 90 -0.50 -19.62 -0.33
CA SER A 90 -0.57 -19.53 1.14
C SER A 90 -0.70 -18.07 1.63
N PRO A 91 -1.75 -17.34 1.23
CA PRO A 91 -1.89 -15.92 1.55
C PRO A 91 -2.05 -15.71 3.05
N GLU A 92 -1.39 -14.69 3.57
CA GLU A 92 -1.49 -14.27 4.97
C GLU A 92 -2.20 -12.91 5.08
N PRO A 93 -3.06 -12.71 6.09
CA PRO A 93 -3.71 -11.43 6.31
C PRO A 93 -2.67 -10.40 6.80
N VAL A 94 -2.76 -9.20 6.24
CA VAL A 94 -1.94 -8.05 6.65
C VAL A 94 -2.79 -6.79 6.68
N GLU A 95 -2.40 -5.81 7.48
CA GLU A 95 -3.08 -4.52 7.52
C GLU A 95 -2.30 -3.52 6.66
N ILE A 96 -2.98 -2.82 5.75
CA ILE A 96 -2.39 -1.75 4.95
C ILE A 96 -2.78 -0.43 5.59
N LEU A 97 -1.79 0.32 6.08
CA LEU A 97 -2.05 1.59 6.76
C LEU A 97 -2.33 2.70 5.74
N ALA A 98 -3.45 3.41 5.88
CA ALA A 98 -3.80 4.51 4.99
C ALA A 98 -4.78 5.48 5.66
N ASN A 99 -4.58 6.79 5.44
CA ASN A 99 -5.57 7.81 5.83
C ASN A 99 -6.50 8.18 4.67
N PHE A 100 -6.04 8.05 3.42
CA PHE A 100 -6.88 8.23 2.23
C PHE A 100 -6.60 7.16 1.18
N GLY A 101 -7.65 6.80 0.44
CA GLY A 101 -7.59 5.97 -0.76
C GLY A 101 -7.90 6.78 -2.01
N LEU A 102 -7.36 6.32 -3.14
CA LEU A 102 -7.62 6.85 -4.48
C LEU A 102 -8.31 5.76 -5.29
N GLU A 103 -9.51 6.04 -5.76
CA GLU A 103 -10.24 5.16 -6.67
C GLU A 103 -10.82 5.97 -7.82
N ARG A 104 -10.56 5.53 -9.06
CA ARG A 104 -11.11 6.14 -10.29
C ARG A 104 -10.91 7.67 -10.36
N GLY A 105 -9.78 8.16 -9.84
CA GLY A 105 -9.45 9.59 -9.83
C GLY A 105 -10.01 10.38 -8.64
N VAL A 106 -10.77 9.74 -7.75
CA VAL A 106 -11.38 10.36 -6.57
C VAL A 106 -10.63 9.93 -5.31
N TRP A 107 -10.19 10.91 -4.52
CA TRP A 107 -9.64 10.69 -3.19
C TRP A 107 -10.77 10.61 -2.16
N PHE A 108 -10.73 9.60 -1.30
CA PHE A 108 -11.68 9.40 -0.20
C PHE A 108 -10.93 9.14 1.10
N GLN A 109 -11.49 9.61 2.21
CA GLN A 109 -10.91 9.37 3.54
C GLN A 109 -11.20 7.95 3.98
N ILE A 110 -10.17 7.28 4.51
CA ILE A 110 -10.29 5.99 5.18
C ILE A 110 -10.43 6.28 6.67
N LYS A 111 -11.58 5.92 7.23
CA LYS A 111 -11.90 6.15 8.65
C LYS A 111 -11.64 4.91 9.51
N GLU A 112 -11.83 3.75 8.91
CA GLU A 112 -11.74 2.44 9.53
C GLU A 112 -11.15 1.47 8.50
N GLY A 113 -10.35 0.53 8.97
CA GLY A 113 -9.65 -0.49 8.20
C GLY A 113 -9.13 -1.56 9.13
#